data_AF-A0A8T4Q1F2-F1
#
_entry.id   AF-A0A8T4Q1F2-F1
#
_cell.length_a   1.000
_cell.length_b   1.000
_cell.length_c   1.000
_cell.angle_alpha   90.00
_cell.angle_beta   90.00
_cell.angle_gamma   90.00
#
_symmetry.space_group_name_H-M   'P 1'
#
loop_
_entity.id
_entity.type
_entity.pdbx_description
1 polymer ?
#
loop_
_entity_poly.entity_id
_entity_poly.type
_entity_poly.pdbx_seq_one_letter_code
_entity_poly.pdbx_strand_id
1 'polypeptide(L)'
;MGIERLFGENVEIVHMPEPTRDSIKKVIEKRIRFAEEQTKIPKDHALVVDESAYDTIFEISRNSIGLALLLLRLTLENRPIYQGKPPYRLTSDHVRSMGFTYESLAQYWDSPLRDATIIHM
;
A
#
# COMPACT_ATOMS: atom_id res chain seq x y z
N MET A 1 9.55 26.76 8.00
CA MET A 1 9.34 26.59 9.45
C MET A 1 8.44 27.72 9.90
N GLY A 2 7.23 27.39 10.37
CA GLY A 2 6.28 28.35 10.93
C GLY A 2 6.00 27.96 12.37
N ILE A 3 6.12 28.92 13.29
CA ILE A 3 5.66 28.76 14.66
C ILE A 3 4.24 29.33 14.68
N GLU A 4 3.25 28.49 15.00
CA GLU A 4 1.87 28.92 15.19
C GLU A 4 1.49 28.79 16.67
N ARG A 5 0.57 29.65 17.13
CA ARG A 5 0.03 29.54 18.49
C ARG A 5 -1.25 28.73 18.46
N LEU A 6 -1.22 27.55 19.08
CA LEU A 6 -2.40 26.74 19.36
C LEU A 6 -2.58 26.66 20.87
N PHE A 7 -3.78 27.01 21.36
CA PHE A 7 -4.13 26.98 22.79
C PHE A 7 -3.17 27.73 23.73
N GLY A 8 -2.52 28.79 23.25
CA GLY A 8 -1.59 29.60 24.06
C GLY A 8 -0.17 29.04 24.16
N GLU A 9 0.09 27.88 23.55
CA GLU A 9 1.43 27.28 23.44
C GLU A 9 2.00 27.56 22.04
N ASN A 10 3.33 27.74 21.98
CA ASN A 10 4.04 27.83 20.70
C ASN A 10 4.16 26.40 20.14
N VAL A 11 3.43 26.11 19.07
CA VAL A 11 3.50 24.82 18.38
C VAL A 11 4.35 25.00 17.12
N GLU A 12 5.39 24.19 17.01
CA GLU A 12 6.17 24.10 15.78
C GLU A 12 5.40 23.23 14.78
N ILE A 13 4.96 23.85 13.68
CA ILE A 13 4.32 23.10 12.60
C ILE A 13 5.41 22.61 11.66
N VAL A 14 5.65 21.29 11.71
CA VAL A 14 6.53 20.60 10.78
C VAL A 14 5.70 20.13 9.59
N HIS A 15 5.84 20.81 8.46
CA HIS A 15 5.26 20.35 7.20
C HIS A 15 6.07 19.17 6.67
N MET A 16 5.49 17.98 6.72
CA MET A 16 6.06 16.83 6.01
C MET A 16 5.75 16.93 4.52
N PRO A 17 6.73 16.71 3.63
CA PRO A 17 6.48 16.71 2.20
C PRO A 17 5.52 15.57 1.83
N GLU A 18 4.68 15.81 0.83
CA GLU A 18 3.81 14.76 0.30
C GLU A 18 4.64 13.61 -0.29
N PRO A 19 4.24 12.35 -0.06
CA PRO A 19 4.92 11.21 -0.64
C PRO A 19 4.87 11.22 -2.16
N THR A 20 6.04 11.07 -2.79
CA THR A 20 6.16 10.89 -4.24
C THR A 20 5.96 9.44 -4.63
N ARG A 21 5.77 9.19 -5.94
CA ARG A 21 5.72 7.86 -6.54
C ARG A 21 6.94 7.02 -6.17
N ASP A 22 8.14 7.60 -6.24
CA ASP A 22 9.38 6.92 -5.87
C ASP A 22 9.47 6.62 -4.37
N SER A 23 8.98 7.51 -3.51
CA SER A 23 8.91 7.27 -2.07
C SER A 23 7.97 6.11 -1.76
N ILE A 24 6.80 6.05 -2.40
CA ILE A 24 5.86 4.94 -2.26
C ILE A 24 6.47 3.63 -2.76
N LYS A 25 7.12 3.63 -3.93
CA LYS A 25 7.85 2.46 -4.46
C LYS A 25 8.87 1.93 -3.44
N LYS A 26 9.75 2.81 -2.92
CA LYS A 26 10.77 2.41 -1.92
C LYS A 26 10.15 1.82 -0.66
N VAL A 27 9.02 2.37 -0.21
CA VAL A 27 8.29 1.84 0.95
C VAL A 27 7.75 0.45 0.66
N ILE A 28 7.14 0.23 -0.51
CA ILE A 28 6.62 -1.08 -0.93
C ILE A 28 7.76 -2.10 -1.04
N GLU A 29 8.86 -1.78 -1.73
CA GLU A 29 10.02 -2.66 -1.87
C GLU A 29 10.59 -3.07 -0.50
N LYS A 30 10.69 -2.12 0.43
CA LYS A 30 11.15 -2.40 1.79
C LYS A 30 10.20 -3.35 2.53
N ARG A 31 8.89 -3.19 2.35
CA ARG A 31 7.87 -4.05 2.99
C ARG A 31 7.86 -5.46 2.42
N ILE A 32 7.96 -5.60 1.09
CA ILE A 32 8.04 -6.91 0.43
C ILE A 32 9.30 -7.64 0.87
N ARG A 33 10.46 -6.99 0.80
CA ARG A 33 11.74 -7.58 1.23
C ARG A 33 11.69 -8.03 2.69
N PHE A 34 11.14 -7.19 3.56
CA PHE A 34 10.96 -7.56 4.97
C PHE A 34 10.07 -8.81 5.10
N ALA A 35 8.97 -8.91 4.37
CA ALA A 35 8.12 -10.09 4.40
C ALA A 35 8.83 -11.35 3.88
N GLU A 36 9.59 -11.25 2.78
CA GLU A 36 10.38 -12.34 2.21
C GLU A 36 11.46 -12.85 3.17
N GLU A 37 12.16 -11.95 3.86
CA GLU A 37 13.15 -12.27 4.89
C GLU A 37 12.53 -12.99 6.09
N GLN A 38 11.36 -12.56 6.55
CA GLN A 38 10.63 -13.18 7.67
C GLN A 38 10.11 -14.58 7.32
N THR A 39 9.68 -14.77 6.07
CA THR A 39 9.04 -16.03 5.62
C THR A 39 10.03 -17.02 5.01
N LYS A 40 11.29 -16.65 4.84
CA LYS A 40 12.34 -17.47 4.22
C LYS A 40 11.96 -17.98 2.82
N ILE A 41 11.24 -17.17 2.06
CA ILE A 41 10.86 -17.50 0.69
C ILE A 41 12.13 -17.70 -0.16
N PRO A 42 12.24 -18.80 -0.92
CA PRO A 42 13.35 -18.99 -1.85
C PRO A 42 13.47 -17.82 -2.84
N LYS A 43 14.69 -17.41 -3.19
CA LYS A 43 14.90 -16.22 -4.04
C LYS A 43 14.24 -16.31 -5.42
N ASP A 44 14.12 -17.52 -5.96
CA ASP A 44 13.43 -17.81 -7.22
C ASP A 44 11.89 -17.76 -7.09
N HIS A 45 11.36 -17.74 -5.87
CA HIS A 45 9.94 -17.63 -5.54
C HIS A 45 9.54 -16.22 -5.07
N ALA A 46 10.48 -15.27 -5.09
CA ALA A 46 10.25 -13.88 -4.72
C ALA A 46 9.18 -13.22 -5.60
N LEU A 47 8.49 -12.25 -5.02
CA LEU A 47 7.51 -11.45 -5.74
C LEU A 47 8.21 -10.36 -6.55
N VAL A 48 7.96 -10.32 -7.85
CA VAL A 48 8.42 -9.24 -8.73
C VAL A 48 7.26 -8.26 -8.94
N VAL A 49 7.47 -6.99 -8.60
CA VAL A 49 6.48 -5.93 -8.86
C VAL A 49 6.92 -5.11 -10.06
N ASP A 50 6.08 -5.05 -11.09
CA ASP A 50 6.35 -4.27 -12.30
C ASP A 50 6.17 -2.77 -12.04
N GLU A 51 6.86 -1.93 -12.82
CA GLU A 51 6.72 -0.47 -12.75
C GLU A 51 5.25 -0.02 -12.93
N SER A 52 4.49 -0.69 -13.79
CA SER A 52 3.08 -0.39 -14.02
C SER A 52 2.19 -0.62 -12.79
N ALA A 53 2.55 -1.57 -11.93
CA ALA A 53 1.87 -1.79 -10.65
C ALA A 53 2.16 -0.65 -9.68
N TYR A 54 3.41 -0.19 -9.58
CA TYR A 54 3.76 0.97 -8.76
C TYR A 54 3.03 2.24 -9.21
N ASP A 55 2.96 2.48 -10.51
CA ASP A 55 2.22 3.63 -11.08
C ASP A 55 0.74 3.57 -10.73
N THR A 56 0.13 2.39 -10.90
CA THR A 56 -1.30 2.19 -10.60
C THR A 56 -1.60 2.34 -9.11
N ILE A 57 -0.75 1.78 -8.24
CA ILE A 57 -0.91 1.93 -6.79
C ILE A 57 -0.80 3.39 -6.38
N PHE A 58 0.17 4.12 -6.94
CA PHE A 58 0.37 5.55 -6.69
C PHE A 58 -0.84 6.39 -7.14
N GLU A 59 -1.36 6.12 -8.34
CA GLU A 59 -2.53 6.79 -8.91
C GLU A 59 -3.77 6.62 -8.01
N ILE A 60 -4.06 5.38 -7.60
CA ILE A 60 -5.25 5.05 -6.80
C ILE A 60 -5.11 5.57 -5.37
N SER A 61 -3.91 5.54 -4.78
CA SER A 61 -3.70 5.94 -3.39
C SER A 61 -3.58 7.45 -3.18
N ARG A 62 -3.45 8.24 -4.26
CA ARG A 62 -3.27 9.70 -4.24
C ARG A 62 -2.23 10.16 -3.22
N ASN A 63 -0.98 9.70 -3.38
CA ASN A 63 0.16 10.04 -2.50
C ASN A 63 0.04 9.52 -1.05
N SER A 64 -1.02 8.78 -0.69
CA SER A 64 -1.14 8.20 0.66
C SER A 64 -0.36 6.89 0.77
N ILE A 65 0.69 6.89 1.59
CA ILE A 65 1.47 5.66 1.89
C ILE A 65 0.58 4.60 2.56
N GLY A 66 -0.32 5.01 3.47
CA GLY A 66 -1.21 4.09 4.18
C GLY A 66 -2.15 3.36 3.21
N LEU A 67 -2.79 4.12 2.30
CA LEU A 67 -3.68 3.53 1.30
C LEU A 67 -2.91 2.72 0.24
N ALA A 68 -1.69 3.14 -0.13
CA ALA A 68 -0.84 2.37 -1.03
C ALA A 68 -0.51 0.97 -0.47
N LEU A 69 -0.15 0.91 0.82
CA LEU A 69 0.14 -0.36 1.50
C LEU A 69 -1.11 -1.22 1.70
N LEU A 70 -2.26 -0.60 1.98
CA LEU A 70 -3.53 -1.31 2.04
C LEU A 70 -3.88 -1.92 0.68
N LEU A 71 -3.81 -1.13 -0.40
CA LEU A 71 -4.11 -1.59 -1.75
C LEU A 71 -3.15 -2.72 -2.17
N LEU A 72 -1.86 -2.60 -1.86
CA LEU A 72 -0.88 -3.67 -2.09
C LEU A 72 -1.31 -4.95 -1.35
N ARG A 73 -1.63 -4.87 -0.05
CA ARG A 73 -2.05 -6.02 0.75
C ARG A 73 -3.27 -6.70 0.12
N LEU A 74 -4.33 -5.95 -0.16
CA LEU A 74 -5.56 -6.48 -0.74
C LEU A 74 -5.31 -7.11 -2.11
N THR A 75 -4.42 -6.52 -2.90
CA THR A 75 -4.04 -7.06 -4.20
C THR A 75 -3.28 -8.37 -4.04
N LEU A 76 -2.32 -8.46 -3.10
CA LEU A 76 -1.55 -9.68 -2.82
C LEU A 76 -2.39 -10.79 -2.19
N GLU A 77 -3.46 -10.48 -1.46
CA GLU A 77 -4.41 -11.48 -0.99
C GLU A 77 -5.23 -12.11 -2.14
N ASN A 78 -5.20 -11.51 -3.34
CA ASN A 78 -5.90 -12.02 -4.51
C ASN A 78 -5.14 -13.19 -5.16
N ARG A 79 -5.82 -14.35 -5.26
CA ARG A 79 -5.28 -15.62 -5.77
C ARG A 79 -4.67 -15.60 -7.19
N PRO A 80 -5.15 -14.79 -8.17
CA PRO A 80 -4.63 -14.77 -9.53
C PRO A 80 -3.12 -14.48 -9.64
N ILE A 81 -2.52 -13.72 -8.73
CA ILE A 81 -1.08 -13.41 -8.76
C ILE A 81 -0.23 -14.68 -8.62
N TYR A 82 -0.75 -15.65 -7.87
CA TYR A 82 -0.09 -16.93 -7.62
C TYR A 82 -0.53 -18.03 -8.60
N GLN A 83 -1.32 -17.69 -9.62
CA GLN A 83 -1.69 -18.61 -10.70
C GLN A 83 -0.57 -18.62 -11.74
N GLY A 84 0.53 -19.32 -11.44
CA GLY A 84 1.67 -19.40 -12.34
C GLY A 84 2.85 -20.14 -11.71
N LYS A 85 3.94 -20.20 -12.46
CA LYS A 85 5.23 -20.62 -11.89
C LYS A 85 5.95 -19.39 -11.34
N PRO A 86 6.65 -19.52 -10.20
CA PRO A 86 7.49 -18.46 -9.69
C PRO A 86 8.61 -18.06 -10.69
N PRO A 87 9.10 -16.81 -10.65
CA PRO A 87 8.71 -15.75 -9.72
C PRO A 87 7.32 -15.19 -10.04
N TYR A 88 6.53 -14.94 -9.00
CA TYR A 88 5.20 -14.34 -9.15
C TYR A 88 5.33 -12.87 -9.54
N ARG A 89 4.48 -12.39 -10.44
CA ARG A 89 4.56 -11.03 -10.97
C ARG A 89 3.30 -10.22 -10.65
N LEU A 90 3.48 -9.05 -10.05
CA LEU A 90 2.42 -8.08 -9.81
C LEU A 90 2.45 -7.01 -10.91
N THR A 91 1.37 -6.89 -11.68
CA THR A 91 1.21 -5.93 -12.78
C THR A 91 0.08 -4.94 -12.49
N SER A 92 -0.05 -3.89 -13.31
CA SER A 92 -1.20 -2.98 -13.24
C SER A 92 -2.55 -3.70 -13.31
N ASP A 93 -2.67 -4.75 -14.11
CA ASP A 93 -3.93 -5.45 -14.33
C ASP A 93 -4.40 -6.15 -13.06
N HIS A 94 -3.47 -6.75 -12.31
CA HIS A 94 -3.79 -7.32 -11.00
C HIS A 94 -4.35 -6.27 -10.05
N VAL A 95 -3.74 -5.08 -9.99
CA VAL A 95 -4.21 -3.98 -9.12
C VAL A 95 -5.57 -3.46 -9.58
N ARG A 96 -5.75 -3.18 -10.89
CA ARG A 96 -7.00 -2.63 -11.44
C ARG A 96 -8.15 -3.62 -11.36
N SER A 97 -7.89 -4.92 -11.49
CA SER A 97 -8.91 -5.96 -11.40
C SER A 97 -9.63 -6.00 -10.04
N MET A 98 -9.02 -5.44 -9.00
CA MET A 98 -9.64 -5.31 -7.68
C MET A 98 -10.82 -4.33 -7.65
N GLY A 99 -10.90 -3.40 -8.62
CA GLY A 99 -11.98 -2.41 -8.70
C GLY A 99 -11.98 -1.34 -7.61
N PHE A 100 -10.90 -1.22 -6.83
CA PHE A 100 -10.80 -0.19 -5.79
C PHE A 100 -10.56 1.21 -6.38
N THR A 101 -11.26 2.19 -5.83
CA THR A 101 -10.99 3.62 -6.02
C THR A 101 -10.40 4.23 -4.76
N TYR A 102 -9.82 5.43 -4.88
CA TYR A 102 -9.36 6.20 -3.72
C TYR A 102 -10.45 6.33 -2.65
N GLU A 103 -11.67 6.71 -3.07
CA GLU A 103 -12.81 6.95 -2.18
C GLU A 103 -13.20 5.68 -1.42
N SER A 104 -13.24 4.52 -2.10
CA SER A 104 -13.52 3.25 -1.44
C SER A 104 -12.46 2.85 -0.42
N LEU A 105 -11.18 3.11 -0.72
CA LEU A 105 -10.07 2.82 0.18
C LEU A 105 -10.09 3.76 1.39
N ALA A 106 -10.37 5.05 1.18
CA ALA A 106 -10.48 6.03 2.26
C ALA A 106 -11.66 5.70 3.20
N GLN A 107 -12.83 5.36 2.65
CA GLN A 107 -13.98 4.93 3.46
C GLN A 107 -13.68 3.68 4.29
N TYR A 108 -12.99 2.69 3.70
CA TYR A 108 -12.56 1.52 4.44
C TYR A 108 -11.53 1.89 5.52
N TRP A 109 -10.60 2.81 5.22
CA TRP A 109 -9.56 3.24 6.16
C TRP A 109 -10.12 3.93 7.40
N ASP A 110 -11.18 4.72 7.23
CA ASP A 110 -11.86 5.43 8.32
C ASP A 110 -12.96 4.58 8.98
N SER A 111 -13.21 3.37 8.47
CA SER A 111 -14.25 2.49 9.00
C SER A 111 -13.86 1.94 10.39
N PRO A 112 -14.77 1.95 11.38
CA PRO A 112 -14.57 1.26 12.65
C PRO A 112 -14.48 -0.26 12.48
N LEU A 113 -14.87 -0.78 11.31
CA LEU A 113 -14.77 -2.20 10.94
C LEU A 113 -13.46 -2.51 10.18
N ARG A 114 -12.54 -1.56 10.04
CA ARG A 114 -11.22 -1.83 9.48
C ARG A 114 -10.55 -2.94 10.32
N ASP A 115 -10.20 -4.04 9.68
CA ASP A 115 -9.65 -5.26 10.30
C ASP A 115 -10.66 -6.11 11.13
N ALA A 116 -11.95 -5.79 11.12
CA ALA A 116 -12.97 -6.63 11.75
C ALA A 116 -13.26 -7.88 10.89
N THR A 117 -13.19 -9.07 11.51
CA THR A 117 -13.66 -10.31 10.87
C THR A 117 -15.14 -10.48 11.17
N ILE A 118 -16.00 -10.33 10.15
CA ILE A 118 -17.44 -10.56 10.28
C ILE A 118 -17.71 -12.06 10.13
N ILE A 119 -18.14 -12.72 11.20
CA ILE A 119 -18.59 -14.12 11.18
C ILE A 119 -20.11 -14.09 11.09
N HIS A 120 -20.67 -14.52 9.95
CA HIS A 120 -22.09 -14.77 9.82
C HIS A 120 -22.42 -16.12 10.49
N MET A 121 -23.29 -16.10 11.49
CA MET A 121 -23.84 -17.29 12.15
C MET A 121 -25.24 -17.59 11.62
#